data_AF-A0AAU1MWK1-F1
#
_entry.id   AF-A0AAU1MWK1-F1
#
_cell.length_a   1.000
_cell.length_b   1.000
_cell.length_c   1.000
_cell.angle_alpha   90.00
_cell.angle_beta   90.00
_cell.angle_gamma   90.00
#
_symmetry.space_group_name_H-M   'P 1'
#
loop_
_entity.id
_entity.type
_entity.pdbx_description
1 polymer ?
#
loop_
_entity_poly.entity_id
_entity_poly.type
_entity_poly.pdbx_seq_one_letter_code
_entity_poly.pdbx_strand_id
1 'polypeptide(L)'
;MSDLGDEAAARARRQRQAAQAQAARYAEAERAAQQDGARLRERAREFFVFARDHGARTFRLYTTYDIFTDSAETLTRTDEMCVLAARWDRESFSGTSWAVTAGGTVYDRVTRSEQRRYPRAWRRGIRDTVFAVAADTFTASGYERMRPHFVAAAAALLDSVPANPGYSDALTGVQKDGWIGYLE
;
A
#
# COMPACT_ATOMS: atom_id res chain seq x y z
N MET A 1 -7.79 10.58 62.16
CA MET A 1 -7.92 9.86 60.88
C MET A 1 -7.18 8.55 61.03
N SER A 2 -7.71 7.43 60.54
CA SER A 2 -7.03 6.13 60.72
C SER A 2 -5.95 5.95 59.65
N ASP A 3 -4.85 5.30 60.03
CA ASP A 3 -3.70 5.02 59.15
C ASP A 3 -4.13 4.31 57.85
N LEU A 4 -5.16 3.46 57.93
CA LEU A 4 -5.79 2.82 56.77
C LEU A 4 -6.37 3.80 55.75
N GLY A 5 -6.96 4.91 56.19
CA GLY A 5 -7.50 5.95 55.32
C GLY A 5 -6.41 6.69 54.54
N ASP A 6 -5.29 6.99 55.21
CA ASP A 6 -4.16 7.69 54.61
C ASP A 6 -3.39 6.78 53.63
N GLU A 7 -3.22 5.50 53.97
CA GLU A 7 -2.65 4.49 53.08
C GLU A 7 -3.51 4.25 51.83
N ALA A 8 -4.83 4.14 52.00
CA ALA A 8 -5.77 3.98 50.90
C ALA A 8 -5.74 5.20 49.97
N ALA A 9 -5.73 6.42 50.53
CA ALA A 9 -5.62 7.65 49.75
C ALA A 9 -4.28 7.75 48.99
N ALA A 10 -3.17 7.35 49.62
CA ALA A 10 -1.86 7.29 48.97
C ALA A 10 -1.83 6.27 47.82
N ARG A 11 -2.43 5.09 48.00
CA ARG A 11 -2.55 4.07 46.95
C ARG A 11 -3.41 4.57 45.78
N ALA A 12 -4.55 5.20 46.05
CA ALA A 12 -5.42 5.76 45.01
C ALA A 12 -4.75 6.91 44.23
N ARG A 13 -3.90 7.72 44.87
CA ARG A 13 -3.11 8.76 44.19
C ARG A 13 -2.07 8.13 43.25
N ARG A 14 -1.32 7.12 43.72
CA ARG A 14 -0.32 6.41 42.90
C ARG A 14 -0.95 5.73 41.69
N GLN A 15 -2.11 5.08 41.87
CA GLN A 15 -2.84 4.45 40.75
C GLN A 15 -3.30 5.48 39.71
N ARG A 16 -3.83 6.63 40.15
CA ARG A 16 -4.22 7.72 39.24
C ARG A 16 -3.03 8.29 38.47
N GLN A 17 -1.91 8.53 39.13
CA GLN A 17 -0.68 9.01 38.48
C GLN A 17 -0.14 7.99 37.46
N ALA A 18 -0.14 6.70 37.80
CA ALA A 18 0.28 5.64 36.88
C ALA A 18 -0.63 5.55 35.65
N ALA A 19 -1.95 5.63 35.84
CA ALA A 19 -2.92 5.64 34.75
C ALA A 19 -2.76 6.87 33.83
N GLN A 20 -2.54 8.05 34.41
CA GLN A 20 -2.28 9.28 33.64
C GLN A 20 -0.97 9.20 32.85
N ALA A 21 0.11 8.71 33.46
CA ALA A 21 1.39 8.52 32.78
C ALA A 21 1.28 7.51 31.63
N GLN A 22 0.51 6.42 31.83
CA GLN A 22 0.28 5.44 30.78
C GLN A 22 -0.57 6.01 29.64
N ALA A 23 -1.64 6.75 29.95
CA ALA A 23 -2.46 7.43 28.93
C ALA A 23 -1.63 8.45 28.13
N ALA A 24 -0.75 9.21 28.78
CA ALA A 24 0.15 10.15 28.12
C ALA A 24 1.09 9.43 27.13
N ARG A 25 1.71 8.32 27.55
CA ARG A 25 2.57 7.51 26.67
C ARG A 25 1.82 6.98 25.45
N TYR A 26 0.59 6.49 25.63
CA TYR A 26 -0.23 6.04 24.51
C TYR A 26 -0.58 7.19 23.56
N ALA A 27 -0.96 8.35 24.09
CA ALA A 27 -1.29 9.52 23.27
C ALA A 27 -0.07 10.10 22.53
N GLU A 28 1.13 10.00 23.09
CA GLU A 28 2.39 10.37 22.42
C GLU A 28 2.73 9.38 21.31
N ALA A 29 2.63 8.07 21.58
CA ALA A 29 2.87 7.02 20.59
C ALA A 29 1.89 7.13 19.40
N GLU A 30 0.61 7.40 19.69
CA GLU A 30 -0.41 7.60 18.66
C GLU A 30 -0.10 8.83 17.79
N ARG A 31 0.29 9.95 18.40
CA ARG A 31 0.69 11.16 17.67
C ARG A 31 1.91 10.92 16.78
N ALA A 32 2.93 10.20 17.29
CA ALA A 32 4.10 9.83 16.49
C ALA A 32 3.71 8.96 15.30
N ALA A 33 2.86 7.95 15.51
CA ALA A 33 2.37 7.07 14.45
C ALA A 33 1.57 7.82 13.38
N GLN A 34 0.73 8.81 13.78
CA GLN A 34 -0.01 9.65 12.86
C GLN A 34 0.92 10.53 12.00
N GLN A 35 1.96 11.12 12.61
CA GLN A 35 2.96 11.93 11.90
C GLN A 35 3.76 11.09 10.90
N ASP A 36 4.21 9.90 11.31
CA ASP A 36 4.91 8.98 10.42
C ASP A 36 4.02 8.53 9.26
N GLY A 37 2.75 8.21 9.52
CA GLY A 37 1.77 7.88 8.50
C GLY A 37 1.53 9.03 7.50
N ALA A 38 1.48 10.28 7.98
CA ALA A 38 1.34 11.46 7.12
C ALA A 38 2.56 11.65 6.22
N ARG A 39 3.77 11.50 6.77
CA ARG A 39 5.03 11.59 6.01
C ARG A 39 5.13 10.50 4.92
N LEU A 40 4.75 9.27 5.24
CA LEU A 40 4.76 8.17 4.26
C LEU A 40 3.72 8.36 3.16
N ARG A 41 2.54 8.89 3.49
CA ARG A 41 1.53 9.27 2.50
C ARG A 41 2.06 10.35 1.55
N GLU A 42 2.77 11.35 2.06
CA GLU A 42 3.33 12.40 1.21
C GLU A 42 4.40 11.83 0.26
N ARG A 43 5.30 10.99 0.76
CA ARG A 43 6.25 10.26 -0.11
C ARG A 43 5.57 9.40 -1.17
N ALA A 44 4.45 8.76 -0.83
CA ALA A 44 3.68 8.00 -1.80
C ALA A 44 3.11 8.92 -2.90
N ARG A 45 2.62 10.12 -2.55
CA ARG A 45 2.19 11.12 -3.55
C ARG A 45 3.33 11.56 -4.45
N GLU A 46 4.49 11.87 -3.86
CA GLU A 46 5.70 12.22 -4.61
C GLU A 46 6.07 11.09 -5.59
N PHE A 47 6.07 9.84 -5.12
CA PHE A 47 6.32 8.69 -5.97
C PHE A 47 5.29 8.55 -7.09
N PHE A 48 3.99 8.76 -6.82
CA PHE A 48 2.95 8.71 -7.84
C PHE A 48 3.25 9.70 -8.98
N VAL A 49 3.51 10.96 -8.63
CA VAL A 49 3.84 12.01 -9.61
C VAL A 49 5.10 11.63 -10.38
N PHE A 50 6.17 11.28 -9.65
CA PHE A 50 7.43 10.86 -10.24
C PHE A 50 7.27 9.71 -11.23
N ALA A 51 6.55 8.66 -10.86
CA ALA A 51 6.29 7.52 -11.72
C ALA A 51 5.54 7.90 -13.00
N ARG A 52 4.56 8.81 -12.88
CA ARG A 52 3.81 9.33 -14.04
C ARG A 52 4.70 10.10 -15.00
N ASP A 53 5.57 10.94 -14.48
CA ASP A 53 6.51 11.73 -15.28
C ASP A 53 7.54 10.84 -16.00
N HIS A 54 7.79 9.64 -15.46
CA HIS A 54 8.64 8.61 -16.07
C HIS A 54 7.85 7.55 -16.86
N GLY A 55 6.63 7.86 -17.27
CA GLY A 55 5.86 7.06 -18.24
C GLY A 55 5.05 5.91 -17.64
N ALA A 56 5.00 5.73 -16.32
CA ALA A 56 4.17 4.70 -15.70
C ALA A 56 2.70 4.93 -16.02
N ARG A 57 1.97 3.88 -16.40
CA ARG A 57 0.54 3.96 -16.72
C ARG A 57 -0.30 4.01 -15.45
N THR A 58 -1.42 4.72 -15.50
CA THR A 58 -2.45 4.63 -14.45
C THR A 58 -3.52 3.60 -14.77
N PHE A 59 -3.97 2.91 -13.73
CA PHE A 59 -5.03 1.92 -13.78
C PHE A 59 -6.14 2.33 -12.82
N ARG A 60 -7.39 2.08 -13.21
CA ARG A 60 -8.51 2.26 -12.28
C ARG A 60 -8.43 1.19 -11.20
N LEU A 61 -8.63 1.60 -9.96
CA LEU A 61 -8.58 0.71 -8.81
C LEU A 61 -9.96 0.16 -8.47
N TYR A 62 -9.97 -1.15 -8.21
CA TYR A 62 -11.08 -1.88 -7.61
C TYR A 62 -10.55 -2.60 -6.37
N THR A 63 -11.36 -2.69 -5.32
CA THR A 63 -11.03 -3.45 -4.11
C THR A 63 -11.88 -4.71 -4.03
N THR A 64 -11.38 -5.71 -3.32
CA THR A 64 -12.09 -6.94 -2.97
C THR A 64 -11.66 -7.38 -1.58
N TYR A 65 -12.54 -8.08 -0.88
CA TYR A 65 -12.15 -8.72 0.37
C TYR A 65 -11.08 -9.81 0.15
N ASP A 66 -11.09 -10.45 -1.02
CA ASP A 66 -10.13 -11.51 -1.37
C ASP A 66 -9.69 -11.39 -2.83
N ILE A 67 -8.40 -11.09 -3.04
CA ILE A 67 -7.75 -10.96 -4.36
C ILE A 67 -7.51 -12.30 -5.06
N PHE A 68 -7.65 -13.42 -4.34
CA PHE A 68 -7.51 -14.77 -4.88
C PHE A 68 -8.84 -15.37 -5.33
N THR A 69 -9.96 -14.76 -4.95
CA THR A 69 -11.28 -15.14 -5.47
C THR A 69 -11.53 -14.47 -6.81
N ASP A 70 -11.58 -15.27 -7.88
CA ASP A 70 -11.81 -14.81 -9.26
C ASP A 70 -13.29 -14.50 -9.54
N SER A 71 -13.96 -13.85 -8.58
CA SER A 71 -15.38 -13.49 -8.70
C SER A 71 -15.54 -11.99 -8.89
N ALA A 72 -16.19 -11.59 -9.99
CA ALA A 72 -16.58 -10.21 -10.23
C ALA A 72 -17.59 -9.68 -9.18
N GLU A 73 -18.22 -10.58 -8.42
CA GLU A 73 -19.27 -10.23 -7.45
C GLU A 73 -18.70 -9.55 -6.20
N THR A 74 -17.41 -9.74 -5.91
CA THR A 74 -16.70 -9.18 -4.75
C THR A 74 -15.95 -7.88 -5.05
N LEU A 75 -15.89 -7.46 -6.33
CA LEU A 75 -15.19 -6.25 -6.74
C LEU A 75 -16.02 -4.99 -6.44
N THR A 76 -15.39 -4.04 -5.75
CA THR A 76 -15.92 -2.71 -5.43
C THR A 76 -15.09 -1.65 -6.15
N ARG A 77 -15.74 -0.74 -6.88
CA ARG A 77 -15.05 0.33 -7.60
C ARG A 77 -14.71 1.47 -6.64
N THR A 78 -13.45 1.94 -6.64
CA THR A 78 -13.03 3.07 -5.78
C THR A 78 -13.02 4.42 -6.50
N ASP A 79 -13.17 4.42 -7.83
CA ASP A 79 -12.98 5.58 -8.71
C ASP A 79 -11.57 6.21 -8.69
N GLU A 80 -10.65 5.68 -7.90
CA GLU A 80 -9.26 6.13 -7.87
C GLU A 80 -8.47 5.56 -9.05
N MET A 81 -7.49 6.35 -9.48
CA MET A 81 -6.46 5.93 -10.43
C MET A 81 -5.16 5.70 -9.66
N CYS A 82 -4.45 4.63 -10.01
CA CYS A 82 -3.23 4.23 -9.34
C CYS A 82 -2.11 3.88 -10.33
N VAL A 83 -0.86 4.07 -9.93
CA VAL A 83 0.30 3.45 -10.57
C VAL A 83 0.56 2.10 -9.91
N LEU A 84 1.05 1.14 -10.69
CA LEU A 84 1.29 -0.23 -10.24
C LEU A 84 2.77 -0.54 -10.33
N ALA A 85 3.29 -1.15 -9.28
CA ALA A 85 4.67 -1.58 -9.19
C ALA A 85 4.73 -3.01 -8.66
N ALA A 86 5.68 -3.79 -9.16
CA ALA A 86 5.93 -5.15 -8.70
C ALA A 86 7.42 -5.43 -8.65
N ARG A 87 7.86 -6.08 -7.58
CA ARG A 87 9.22 -6.60 -7.51
C ARG A 87 9.34 -7.75 -8.49
N TRP A 88 10.39 -7.75 -9.30
CA TRP A 88 10.82 -8.90 -10.06
C TRP A 88 11.19 -10.03 -9.09
N ASP A 89 10.58 -11.20 -9.28
CA ASP A 89 11.11 -12.46 -8.75
C ASP A 89 11.94 -13.18 -9.83
N ARG A 90 12.52 -14.33 -9.50
CA ARG A 90 13.45 -15.07 -10.36
C ARG A 90 12.94 -15.31 -11.79
N GLU A 91 11.62 -15.30 -12.01
CA GLU A 91 11.04 -15.70 -13.29
C GLU A 91 9.93 -14.76 -13.79
N SER A 92 9.33 -13.91 -12.94
CA SER A 92 8.19 -13.08 -13.34
C SER A 92 7.87 -11.89 -12.42
N PHE A 93 6.86 -11.11 -12.82
CA PHE A 93 6.19 -10.11 -11.99
C PHE A 93 5.16 -10.72 -11.04
N SER A 94 5.57 -11.68 -10.20
CA SER A 94 4.67 -12.32 -9.23
C SER A 94 5.06 -12.09 -7.76
N GLY A 95 6.08 -11.27 -7.51
CA GLY A 95 6.53 -10.88 -6.18
C GLY A 95 5.59 -9.89 -5.46
N THR A 96 6.15 -9.07 -4.57
CA THR A 96 5.38 -8.02 -3.87
C THR A 96 4.91 -6.96 -4.87
N SER A 97 3.64 -7.07 -5.27
CA SER A 97 2.95 -6.07 -6.09
C SER A 97 2.18 -5.08 -5.21
N TRP A 98 2.19 -3.82 -5.61
CA TRP A 98 1.57 -2.74 -4.86
C TRP A 98 1.11 -1.62 -5.78
N ALA A 99 0.22 -0.79 -5.26
CA ALA A 99 -0.32 0.36 -5.95
C ALA A 99 -0.23 1.62 -5.11
N VAL A 100 -0.12 2.75 -5.80
CA VAL A 100 -0.25 4.06 -5.18
C VAL A 100 -1.27 4.88 -5.92
N THR A 101 -2.19 5.50 -5.20
CA THR A 101 -3.15 6.45 -5.76
C THR A 101 -2.58 7.87 -5.71
N ALA A 102 -3.15 8.77 -6.51
CA ALA A 102 -2.77 10.19 -6.49
C ALA A 102 -2.91 10.85 -5.09
N GLY A 103 -3.81 10.34 -4.25
CA GLY A 103 -4.00 10.78 -2.87
C GLY A 103 -2.92 10.31 -1.89
N GLY A 104 -1.99 9.46 -2.34
CA GLY A 104 -0.93 8.85 -1.56
C GLY A 104 -1.33 7.56 -0.87
N THR A 105 -2.52 7.01 -1.15
CA THR A 105 -2.95 5.74 -0.57
C THR A 105 -2.12 4.61 -1.18
N VAL A 106 -1.52 3.80 -0.32
CA VAL A 106 -0.73 2.62 -0.71
C VAL A 106 -1.57 1.37 -0.49
N TYR A 107 -1.64 0.52 -1.51
CA TYR A 107 -2.24 -0.80 -1.44
C TYR A 107 -1.14 -1.84 -1.63
N ASP A 108 -1.03 -2.79 -0.70
CA ASP A 108 -0.19 -3.97 -0.86
C ASP A 108 -1.00 -5.10 -1.51
N ARG A 109 -0.29 -6.01 -2.21
CA ARG A 109 -0.87 -7.17 -2.91
C ARG A 109 -1.92 -6.76 -3.95
N VAL A 110 -1.44 -6.11 -5.00
CA VAL A 110 -2.30 -5.62 -6.10
C VAL A 110 -2.08 -6.43 -7.36
N THR A 111 -3.15 -6.82 -8.02
CA THR A 111 -3.08 -7.63 -9.25
C THR A 111 -3.57 -6.82 -10.45
N ARG A 112 -2.91 -7.01 -11.61
CA ARG A 112 -3.44 -6.55 -12.90
C ARG A 112 -4.55 -7.50 -13.30
N SER A 113 -5.68 -6.93 -13.58
CA SER A 113 -6.82 -7.68 -14.06
C SER A 113 -7.26 -7.16 -15.42
N GLU A 114 -7.79 -8.09 -16.20
CA GLU A 114 -8.36 -7.81 -17.50
C GLU A 114 -9.83 -8.18 -17.47
N GLN A 115 -10.67 -7.35 -18.07
CA GLN A 115 -12.11 -7.52 -18.05
C GLN A 115 -12.56 -8.89 -18.58
N ARG A 116 -11.85 -9.47 -19.55
CA ARG A 116 -12.15 -10.80 -20.11
C ARG A 116 -12.11 -11.93 -19.08
N ARG A 117 -11.38 -11.78 -17.97
CA ARG A 117 -11.37 -12.75 -16.86
C ARG A 117 -12.66 -12.72 -16.04
N TYR A 118 -13.44 -11.64 -16.19
CA TYR A 118 -14.66 -11.39 -15.44
C TYR A 118 -15.86 -11.32 -16.41
N PRO A 119 -16.42 -12.46 -16.84
CA PRO A 119 -17.48 -12.48 -17.86
C PRO A 119 -18.75 -11.71 -17.48
N ARG A 120 -18.95 -11.38 -16.19
CA ARG A 120 -20.05 -10.55 -15.68
C ARG A 120 -19.65 -9.12 -15.31
N ALA A 121 -18.41 -8.70 -15.59
CA ALA A 121 -17.83 -7.39 -15.21
C ALA A 121 -18.71 -6.20 -15.59
N TRP A 122 -19.24 -6.19 -16.83
CA TRP A 122 -20.08 -5.11 -17.34
C TRP A 122 -21.31 -4.83 -16.49
N ARG A 123 -21.96 -5.89 -15.96
CA ARG A 123 -23.15 -5.78 -15.11
C ARG A 123 -22.88 -5.12 -13.76
N ARG A 124 -21.61 -5.04 -13.36
CA ARG A 124 -21.14 -4.44 -12.11
C ARG A 124 -20.44 -3.10 -12.32
N GLY A 125 -20.52 -2.55 -13.53
CA GLY A 125 -19.95 -1.23 -13.83
C GLY A 125 -18.44 -1.22 -14.07
N ILE A 126 -17.80 -2.40 -14.17
CA ILE A 126 -16.41 -2.51 -14.63
C ILE A 126 -16.42 -2.29 -16.14
N ARG A 127 -15.92 -1.12 -16.55
CA ARG A 127 -15.86 -0.71 -17.97
C ARG A 127 -14.45 -0.66 -18.52
N ASP A 128 -13.45 -0.64 -17.64
CA ASP A 128 -12.04 -0.62 -18.03
C ASP A 128 -11.62 -2.00 -18.54
N THR A 129 -10.97 -2.06 -19.70
CA THR A 129 -10.44 -3.31 -20.26
C THR A 129 -9.33 -3.90 -19.39
N VAL A 130 -8.52 -3.04 -18.78
CA VAL A 130 -7.43 -3.38 -17.87
C VAL A 130 -7.53 -2.50 -16.63
N PHE A 131 -7.45 -3.10 -15.44
CA PHE A 131 -7.62 -2.42 -14.15
C PHE A 131 -6.78 -3.07 -13.06
N ALA A 132 -6.67 -2.38 -11.92
CA ALA A 132 -6.01 -2.87 -10.72
C ALA A 132 -7.04 -3.46 -9.75
N VAL A 133 -6.70 -4.57 -9.11
CA VAL A 133 -7.49 -5.17 -8.02
C VAL A 133 -6.62 -5.27 -6.78
N ALA A 134 -7.05 -4.64 -5.68
CA ALA A 134 -6.38 -4.70 -4.39
C ALA A 134 -7.25 -5.37 -3.32
N ALA A 135 -6.61 -5.94 -2.30
CA ALA A 135 -7.32 -6.34 -1.10
C ALA A 135 -7.82 -5.08 -0.37
N ASP A 136 -9.08 -5.09 0.07
CA ASP A 136 -9.72 -3.95 0.76
C ASP A 136 -9.12 -3.69 2.15
N THR A 137 -8.25 -4.59 2.63
CA THR A 137 -7.55 -4.46 3.91
C THR A 137 -6.41 -3.44 3.83
N PHE A 138 -6.76 -2.16 3.77
CA PHE A 138 -5.81 -1.10 4.09
C PHE A 138 -5.42 -1.22 5.56
N THR A 139 -4.15 -1.51 5.83
CA THR A 139 -3.61 -1.49 7.20
C THR A 139 -2.42 -0.53 7.22
N ALA A 140 -2.21 0.21 8.31
CA ALA A 140 -1.03 1.05 8.49
C ALA A 140 0.30 0.28 8.26
N SER A 141 0.26 -1.05 8.41
CA SER A 141 1.37 -1.95 8.08
C SER A 141 1.76 -1.95 6.58
N GLY A 142 0.85 -1.56 5.68
CA GLY A 142 1.10 -1.45 4.24
C GLY A 142 2.20 -0.43 3.92
N TYR A 143 2.17 0.76 4.56
CA TYR A 143 3.21 1.77 4.31
C TYR A 143 4.59 1.33 4.81
N GLU A 144 4.67 0.76 6.01
CA GLU A 144 5.95 0.26 6.55
C GLU A 144 6.52 -0.87 5.69
N ARG A 145 5.67 -1.79 5.21
CA ARG A 145 6.08 -2.85 4.29
C ARG A 145 6.53 -2.31 2.93
N MET A 146 5.90 -1.25 2.42
CA MET A 146 6.20 -0.71 1.09
C MET A 146 7.33 0.33 1.08
N ARG A 147 7.72 0.86 2.24
CA ARG A 147 8.79 1.86 2.37
C ARG A 147 10.08 1.52 1.60
N PRO A 148 10.67 0.30 1.69
CA PRO A 148 11.89 -0.02 0.95
C PRO A 148 11.66 -0.06 -0.58
N HIS A 149 10.45 -0.40 -1.01
CA HIS A 149 10.13 -0.58 -2.44
C HIS A 149 10.00 0.75 -3.21
N PHE A 150 9.69 1.86 -2.54
CA PHE A 150 9.62 3.16 -3.21
C PHE A 150 10.94 3.58 -3.85
N VAL A 151 12.04 3.44 -3.10
CA VAL A 151 13.37 3.83 -3.57
C VAL A 151 13.82 2.92 -4.71
N ALA A 152 13.62 1.61 -4.55
CA ALA A 152 13.94 0.62 -5.59
C ALA A 152 13.14 0.85 -6.89
N ALA A 153 11.83 1.10 -6.78
CA ALA A 153 10.99 1.40 -7.93
C ALA A 153 11.35 2.74 -8.59
N ALA A 154 11.67 3.77 -7.81
CA ALA A 154 12.13 5.05 -8.35
C ALA A 154 13.48 4.90 -9.08
N ALA A 155 14.42 4.14 -8.52
CA ALA A 155 15.70 3.86 -9.18
C ALA A 155 15.50 3.13 -10.51
N ALA A 156 14.62 2.12 -10.54
CA ALA A 156 14.28 1.37 -11.74
C ALA A 156 13.69 2.25 -12.87
N LEU A 157 12.98 3.32 -12.51
CA LEU A 157 12.42 4.29 -13.46
C LEU A 157 13.49 5.24 -14.04
N LEU A 158 14.57 5.49 -13.31
CA LEU A 158 15.68 6.34 -13.75
C LEU A 158 16.68 5.58 -14.60
N ASP A 159 17.03 4.36 -14.17
CA ASP A 159 18.04 3.53 -14.79
C ASP A 159 17.55 2.09 -14.88
N SER A 160 16.98 1.76 -16.03
CA SER A 160 16.45 0.43 -16.31
C SER A 160 17.60 -0.55 -16.55
N VAL A 161 17.65 -1.62 -15.76
CA VAL A 161 18.68 -2.65 -15.82
C VAL A 161 18.07 -4.01 -16.18
N PRO A 162 18.85 -4.97 -16.71
CA PRO A 162 18.39 -6.34 -16.90
C PRO A 162 17.91 -6.95 -15.59
N ALA A 163 16.62 -7.27 -15.51
CA ALA A 163 15.99 -7.92 -14.37
C ALA A 163 16.13 -9.44 -14.43
N ASN A 164 16.09 -10.02 -15.64
CA ASN A 164 16.37 -11.43 -15.86
C ASN A 164 17.27 -11.62 -17.10
N PRO A 165 18.56 -11.98 -16.92
CA PRO A 165 19.50 -12.13 -18.02
C PRO A 165 19.12 -13.20 -19.06
N GLY A 166 18.18 -14.09 -18.74
CA GLY A 166 17.68 -15.12 -19.65
C GLY A 166 16.59 -14.65 -20.62
N TYR A 167 16.03 -13.44 -20.43
CA TYR A 167 14.93 -12.91 -21.23
C TYR A 167 15.27 -11.51 -21.73
N SER A 168 15.37 -11.34 -23.06
CA SER A 168 15.78 -10.08 -23.70
C SER A 168 14.87 -8.88 -23.40
N ASP A 169 13.63 -9.13 -22.97
CA ASP A 169 12.64 -8.09 -22.64
C ASP A 169 12.46 -7.86 -21.12
N ALA A 170 13.17 -8.60 -20.27
CA ALA A 170 13.00 -8.51 -18.81
C ALA A 170 13.93 -7.44 -18.22
N LEU A 171 13.53 -6.17 -18.33
CA LEU A 171 14.23 -5.04 -17.70
C LEU A 171 13.46 -4.54 -16.46
N THR A 172 14.12 -3.83 -15.55
CA THR A 172 13.45 -2.96 -14.57
C THR A 172 12.90 -1.71 -15.27
N GLY A 173 12.10 -0.90 -14.57
CA GLY A 173 11.45 0.30 -15.11
C GLY A 173 10.05 0.03 -15.64
N VAL A 174 9.55 0.90 -16.52
CA VAL A 174 8.21 0.76 -17.09
C VAL A 174 8.17 -0.39 -18.11
N GLN A 175 7.32 -1.36 -17.82
CA GLN A 175 7.11 -2.55 -18.62
C GLN A 175 6.14 -2.29 -19.79
N LYS A 176 6.11 -3.20 -20.76
CA LYS A 176 5.21 -3.12 -21.93
C LYS A 176 3.73 -3.08 -21.55
N ASP A 177 3.36 -3.67 -20.42
CA ASP A 177 2.01 -3.64 -19.88
C ASP A 177 1.69 -2.39 -19.03
N GLY A 178 2.67 -1.49 -18.87
CA GLY A 178 2.58 -0.21 -18.17
C GLY A 178 2.89 -0.27 -16.68
N TRP A 179 3.31 -1.43 -16.16
CA TRP A 179 3.69 -1.61 -14.75
C TRP A 179 5.12 -1.19 -14.50
N ILE A 180 5.46 -0.88 -13.25
CA ILE A 180 6.83 -0.59 -12.84
C ILE A 180 7.45 -1.86 -12.29
N GLY A 181 8.45 -2.38 -12.99
CA GLY A 181 9.25 -3.51 -12.53
C GLY A 181 10.50 -3.05 -11.80
N TYR A 182 10.83 -3.65 -10.67
CA TYR A 182 12.05 -3.29 -9.92
C TYR A 182 12.67 -4.50 -9.23
N LEU A 183 13.97 -4.40 -8.93
CA LEU A 183 14.69 -5.35 -8.06
C LEU A 183 14.78 -4.74 -6.66
N GLU A 184 14.79 -5.58 -5.63
CA GLU A 184 15.08 -5.14 -4.24
C GLU A 184 16.55 -5.35 -3.89
#